data_AF-A0A2W3ZJ47-F1
#
_entry.id   AF-A0A2W3ZJ47-F1
#
_cell.length_a   1.000
_cell.length_b   1.000
_cell.length_c   1.000
_cell.angle_alpha   90.00
_cell.angle_beta   90.00
_cell.angle_gamma   90.00
#
_symmetry.space_group_name_H-M   'P 1'
#
loop_
_entity.id
_entity.type
_entity.pdbx_description
1 polymer ?
#
loop_
_entity_poly.entity_id
_entity_poly.type
_entity_poly.pdbx_seq_one_letter_code
_entity_poly.pdbx_strand_id
1 'polypeptide(L)'
;MSLTLNEKELLRWKNYTDTDGDLAKHQTFLTALHKQKQIKGVIDELDQRVEKLNKEREEIILLIDKFNGLNHRILKLKYVDGLTLESIADELGYNYQYIKNKHAEIMRIIRFSKHSK
;
A
#
# COMPACT_ATOMS: atom_id res chain seq x y z
N MET A 1 -0.31 -11.96 -1.27
CA MET A 1 -0.76 -13.37 -1.33
C MET A 1 -2.16 -13.61 -0.73
N SER A 2 -2.74 -12.69 0.07
CA SER A 2 -4.03 -12.93 0.75
C SER A 2 -5.28 -12.71 -0.12
N LEU A 3 -5.30 -11.70 -0.99
CA LEU A 3 -6.49 -11.36 -1.79
C LEU A 3 -6.86 -12.48 -2.78
N THR A 4 -5.88 -12.95 -3.55
CA THR A 4 -6.05 -14.01 -4.55
C THR A 4 -6.42 -15.37 -3.93
N LEU A 5 -6.07 -15.58 -2.65
CA LEU A 5 -6.49 -16.74 -1.89
C LEU A 5 -7.97 -16.64 -1.52
N ASN A 6 -8.39 -15.48 -0.99
CA ASN A 6 -9.78 -15.21 -0.63
C ASN A 6 -10.73 -15.25 -1.84
N GLU A 7 -10.30 -14.74 -3.00
CA GLU A 7 -11.05 -14.84 -4.26
C GLU A 7 -11.23 -16.30 -4.70
N LYS A 8 -10.17 -17.11 -4.63
CA LYS A 8 -10.24 -18.55 -4.93
C LYS A 8 -11.13 -19.28 -3.93
N GLU A 9 -11.07 -18.92 -2.66
CA GLU A 9 -11.94 -19.50 -1.63
C GLU A 9 -13.41 -19.13 -1.87
N LEU A 10 -13.70 -17.89 -2.25
CA LEU A 10 -15.05 -17.46 -2.61
C LEU A 10 -15.64 -18.29 -3.76
N LEU A 11 -14.82 -18.63 -4.77
CA LEU A 11 -15.23 -19.50 -5.88
C LEU A 11 -15.62 -20.92 -5.39
N ARG A 12 -14.88 -21.47 -4.42
CA ARG A 12 -15.16 -22.79 -3.83
C ARG A 12 -16.46 -22.83 -3.02
N TRP A 13 -16.91 -21.68 -2.53
CA TRP A 13 -18.16 -21.53 -1.79
C TRP A 13 -19.37 -21.17 -2.67
N LYS A 14 -19.19 -20.99 -3.99
CA LYS A 14 -20.26 -20.58 -4.92
C LYS A 14 -21.21 -21.75 -5.23
N ASN A 15 -22.51 -21.48 -5.23
CA ASN A 15 -23.59 -22.46 -5.46
C ASN A 15 -24.71 -21.96 -6.40
N TYR A 16 -24.36 -21.07 -7.34
CA TYR A 16 -25.30 -20.38 -8.24
C TYR A 16 -25.05 -20.67 -9.73
N THR A 17 -24.20 -21.64 -10.06
CA THR A 17 -23.81 -22.02 -11.44
C THR A 17 -23.89 -23.52 -11.63
N ASP A 18 -23.98 -24.01 -12.87
CA ASP A 18 -24.04 -25.45 -13.23
C ASP A 18 -22.91 -26.31 -12.62
N THR A 19 -21.88 -25.66 -12.09
CA THR A 19 -20.85 -26.23 -11.23
C THR A 19 -20.89 -25.57 -9.85
N ASP A 20 -21.34 -26.32 -8.85
CA ASP A 20 -21.18 -25.97 -7.45
C ASP A 20 -19.71 -26.10 -7.05
N GLY A 21 -19.23 -25.12 -6.29
CA GLY A 21 -17.93 -25.19 -5.66
C GLY A 21 -17.86 -26.38 -4.70
N ASP A 22 -16.67 -26.99 -4.61
CA ASP A 22 -16.44 -28.21 -3.84
C ASP A 22 -16.78 -28.07 -2.35
N LEU A 23 -16.62 -26.87 -1.78
CA LEU A 23 -16.99 -26.58 -0.39
C LEU A 23 -18.49 -26.34 -0.21
N ALA A 24 -19.18 -25.83 -1.24
CA ALA A 24 -20.61 -25.54 -1.18
C ALA A 24 -21.49 -26.78 -1.38
N LYS A 25 -21.03 -27.73 -2.20
CA LYS A 25 -21.76 -28.93 -2.64
C LYS A 25 -22.32 -29.80 -1.51
N HIS A 26 -21.65 -29.81 -0.35
CA HIS A 26 -22.03 -30.63 0.82
C HIS A 26 -22.60 -29.81 1.98
N GLN A 27 -22.97 -28.56 1.74
CA GLN A 27 -23.41 -27.62 2.77
C GLN A 27 -24.84 -27.16 2.52
N THR A 28 -25.50 -26.68 3.58
CA THR A 28 -26.81 -26.05 3.39
C THR A 28 -26.66 -24.74 2.60
N PHE A 29 -27.68 -24.38 1.83
CA PHE A 29 -27.71 -23.12 1.10
C PHE A 29 -27.41 -21.91 2.01
N LEU A 30 -27.99 -21.88 3.21
CA LEU A 30 -27.77 -20.81 4.19
C LEU A 30 -26.31 -20.78 4.69
N THR A 31 -25.69 -21.93 4.93
CA THR A 31 -24.28 -22.02 5.32
C THR A 31 -23.36 -21.50 4.22
N ALA A 32 -23.58 -21.91 2.98
CA ALA A 32 -22.81 -21.45 1.84
C ALA A 32 -22.97 -19.93 1.63
N LEU A 33 -24.20 -19.41 1.71
CA LEU A 33 -24.48 -17.98 1.58
C LEU A 33 -23.80 -17.16 2.69
N HIS A 34 -23.83 -17.63 3.93
CA HIS A 34 -23.18 -16.97 5.06
C HIS A 34 -21.66 -16.89 4.85
N LYS A 35 -21.04 -17.99 4.41
CA LYS A 35 -19.60 -18.04 4.12
C LYS A 35 -19.21 -17.14 2.96
N GLN A 36 -19.97 -17.14 1.86
CA GLN A 36 -19.75 -16.21 0.75
C GLN A 36 -19.83 -14.74 1.22
N LYS A 37 -20.80 -14.39 2.07
CA LYS A 37 -20.94 -13.03 2.61
C LYS A 37 -19.73 -12.62 3.46
N GLN A 38 -19.23 -13.51 4.32
CA GLN A 38 -18.05 -13.26 5.14
C GLN A 38 -16.81 -13.01 4.27
N ILE A 39 -16.55 -13.90 3.30
CA ILE A 39 -15.36 -13.81 2.44
C ILE A 39 -15.42 -12.54 1.57
N LYS A 40 -16.58 -12.20 1.01
CA LYS A 40 -16.77 -10.94 0.27
C LYS A 40 -16.47 -9.72 1.12
N GLY A 41 -16.98 -9.67 2.35
CA GLY A 41 -16.68 -8.55 3.26
C GLY A 41 -15.18 -8.38 3.51
N VAL A 42 -14.44 -9.48 3.68
CA VAL A 42 -12.98 -9.43 3.84
C VAL A 42 -12.28 -8.95 2.57
N ILE A 43 -12.74 -9.38 1.38
CA ILE A 43 -12.20 -8.91 0.10
C ILE A 43 -12.43 -7.39 -0.04
N ASP A 44 -13.66 -6.92 0.20
CA ASP A 44 -14.02 -5.50 0.11
C ASP A 44 -13.17 -4.64 1.06
N GLU A 45 -12.95 -5.09 2.30
CA GLU A 45 -12.09 -4.39 3.27
C GLU A 45 -10.63 -4.32 2.81
N LEU A 46 -10.11 -5.42 2.24
CA LEU A 46 -8.74 -5.46 1.72
C LEU A 46 -8.58 -4.56 0.49
N ASP A 47 -9.57 -4.53 -0.40
CA ASP A 47 -9.57 -3.67 -1.59
C ASP A 47 -9.60 -2.20 -1.21
N GLN A 48 -10.48 -1.79 -0.30
CA GLN A 48 -10.51 -0.42 0.23
C GLN A 48 -9.17 -0.03 0.86
N ARG A 49 -8.52 -0.96 1.56
CA ARG A 49 -7.19 -0.73 2.13
C ARG A 49 -6.13 -0.55 1.05
N VAL A 50 -6.16 -1.35 -0.01
CA VAL A 50 -5.24 -1.23 -1.15
C VAL A 50 -5.44 0.10 -1.87
N GLU A 51 -6.69 0.50 -2.14
CA GLU A 51 -6.99 1.80 -2.75
C GLU A 51 -6.45 2.96 -1.91
N LYS A 52 -6.68 2.92 -0.59
CA LYS A 52 -6.15 3.94 0.32
C LYS A 52 -4.62 4.02 0.28
N LEU A 53 -3.94 2.87 0.31
CA LEU A 53 -2.47 2.82 0.25
C LEU A 53 -1.94 3.32 -1.11
N ASN A 54 -2.62 3.00 -2.21
CA ASN A 54 -2.27 3.50 -3.54
C ASN A 54 -2.40 5.02 -3.61
N LYS A 55 -3.48 5.58 -3.06
CA LYS A 55 -3.67 7.03 -2.99
C LYS A 55 -2.59 7.71 -2.15
N GLU A 56 -2.29 7.17 -0.97
CA GLU A 56 -1.20 7.68 -0.12
C GLU A 56 0.16 7.64 -0.85
N ARG A 57 0.42 6.58 -1.61
CA ARG A 57 1.63 6.44 -2.44
C ARG A 57 1.69 7.49 -3.55
N GLU A 58 0.59 7.74 -4.26
CA GLU A 58 0.51 8.77 -5.30
C GLU A 58 0.75 10.17 -4.72
N GLU A 59 0.16 10.49 -3.58
CA GLU A 59 0.39 11.76 -2.88
C GLU A 59 1.87 11.96 -2.51
N ILE A 60 2.55 10.89 -2.08
CA ILE A 60 4.00 10.91 -1.81
C ILE A 60 4.78 11.18 -3.10
N ILE A 61 4.49 10.50 -4.20
CA ILE A 61 5.19 10.70 -5.48
C ILE A 61 5.03 12.15 -5.95
N LEU A 62 3.81 12.67 -5.93
CA LEU A 62 3.52 14.07 -6.31
C LEU A 62 4.22 15.08 -5.39
N LEU A 63 4.45 14.74 -4.12
CA LEU A 63 5.23 15.56 -3.21
C LEU A 63 6.72 15.56 -3.60
N ILE A 64 7.27 14.39 -3.90
CA ILE A 64 8.68 14.20 -4.28
C ILE A 64 9.00 14.94 -5.57
N ASP A 65 8.08 14.92 -6.54
CA ASP A 65 8.24 15.58 -7.84
C ASP A 65 8.26 17.12 -7.75
N LYS A 66 7.84 17.70 -6.62
CA LYS A 66 7.98 19.15 -6.37
C LYS A 66 9.40 19.55 -5.96
N PHE A 67 10.21 18.59 -5.52
CA PHE A 67 11.61 18.82 -5.18
C PHE A 67 12.48 18.50 -6.39
N ASN A 68 13.64 19.16 -6.46
CA ASN A 68 14.62 18.96 -7.53
C ASN A 68 16.01 18.64 -6.96
N GLY A 69 16.88 18.09 -7.81
CA GLY A 69 18.27 17.83 -7.48
C GLY A 69 18.45 16.86 -6.31
N LEU A 70 19.31 17.24 -5.35
CA LEU A 70 19.65 16.39 -4.21
C LEU A 70 18.43 16.07 -3.33
N ASN A 71 17.54 17.04 -3.09
CA ASN A 71 16.37 16.85 -2.23
C ASN A 71 15.40 15.81 -2.84
N HIS A 72 15.20 15.85 -4.15
CA HIS A 72 14.40 14.85 -4.87
C HIS A 72 14.99 13.45 -4.70
N ARG A 73 16.30 13.30 -4.92
CA ARG A 73 17.01 12.03 -4.76
C ARG A 73 16.89 11.48 -3.34
N ILE A 74 17.12 12.30 -2.32
CA ILE A 74 16.99 11.90 -0.91
C ILE A 74 15.58 11.38 -0.61
N LEU A 75 14.55 12.09 -1.06
CA LEU A 75 13.17 11.68 -0.79
C LEU A 75 12.77 10.42 -1.56
N LYS A 76 13.18 10.29 -2.83
CA LYS A 76 12.92 9.10 -3.64
C LYS A 76 13.54 7.86 -3.00
N LEU A 77 14.83 7.90 -2.68
CA LEU A 77 15.53 6.79 -2.03
C LEU A 77 14.91 6.44 -0.67
N LYS A 78 14.45 7.44 0.09
CA LYS A 78 13.86 7.23 1.42
C LYS A 78 12.47 6.58 1.37
N TYR A 79 11.60 7.05 0.48
CA TYR A 79 10.16 6.74 0.53
C TYR A 79 9.68 5.86 -0.62
N VAL A 80 10.40 5.82 -1.74
CA VAL A 80 10.12 4.90 -2.86
C VAL A 80 10.97 3.64 -2.73
N ASP A 81 12.28 3.81 -2.51
CA ASP A 81 13.24 2.68 -2.45
C ASP A 81 13.44 2.14 -1.02
N GLY A 82 12.87 2.83 -0.01
CA GLY A 82 12.80 2.34 1.37
C GLY A 82 14.13 2.37 2.15
N LEU A 83 15.12 3.12 1.68
CA LEU A 83 16.47 3.12 2.27
C LEU A 83 16.54 3.87 3.62
N THR A 84 17.55 3.51 4.41
CA THR A 84 17.92 4.26 5.62
C THR A 84 18.69 5.52 5.25
N LEU A 85 18.74 6.51 6.16
CA LEU A 85 19.53 7.72 5.89
C LEU A 85 21.04 7.42 5.83
N GLU A 86 21.52 6.36 6.51
CA GLU A 86 22.88 5.86 6.34
C GLU A 86 23.11 5.35 4.92
N SER A 87 22.28 4.41 4.43
CA SER A 87 22.44 3.84 3.09
C SER A 87 22.29 4.90 1.98
N ILE A 88 21.43 5.90 2.17
CA ILE A 88 21.30 7.04 1.24
C ILE A 88 22.59 7.86 1.20
N ALA A 89 23.25 8.04 2.34
CA ALA A 89 24.50 8.76 2.42
C ALA A 89 25.61 8.03 1.66
N ASP A 90 25.70 6.71 1.85
CA ASP A 90 26.63 5.84 1.13
C ASP A 90 26.36 5.87 -0.38
N GLU A 91 25.10 5.74 -0.81
CA GLU A 91 24.71 5.72 -2.22
C GLU A 91 24.95 7.06 -2.93
N LEU A 92 24.71 8.17 -2.24
CA LEU A 92 24.92 9.52 -2.79
C LEU A 92 26.34 10.04 -2.59
N GLY A 93 27.23 9.30 -1.92
CA GLY A 93 28.61 9.70 -1.63
C GLY A 93 28.74 10.88 -0.67
N TYR A 94 27.78 11.03 0.25
CA TYR A 94 27.79 12.08 1.28
C TYR A 94 27.99 11.50 2.67
N ASN A 95 28.42 12.34 3.61
CA ASN A 95 28.39 11.98 5.02
C ASN A 95 26.94 11.87 5.53
N TYR A 96 26.65 10.86 6.35
CA TYR A 96 25.38 10.67 7.04
C TYR A 96 24.83 11.95 7.68
N GLN A 97 25.67 12.70 8.40
CA GLN A 97 25.23 13.92 9.08
C GLN A 97 24.72 14.98 8.10
N TYR A 98 25.31 15.06 6.91
CA TYR A 98 24.87 15.97 5.85
C TYR A 98 23.49 15.57 5.31
N ILE A 99 23.29 14.29 4.99
CA ILE A 99 21.99 13.76 4.55
C ILE A 99 20.91 13.94 5.61
N LYS A 100 21.24 13.67 6.89
CA LYS A 100 20.32 13.86 8.02
C LYS A 100 19.88 15.32 8.15
N ASN A 101 20.81 16.26 8.05
CA ASN A 101 20.50 17.69 8.11
C ASN A 101 19.63 18.13 6.92
N LYS A 102 19.96 17.68 5.70
CA LYS A 102 19.17 17.94 4.49
C LYS A 102 17.77 17.37 4.59
N HIS A 103 17.62 16.14 5.06
CA HIS A 103 16.32 15.52 5.30
C HIS A 103 15.48 16.33 6.29
N ALA A 104 16.08 16.81 7.38
CA ALA A 104 15.39 17.66 8.35
C ALA A 104 14.95 19.02 7.78
N GLU A 105 15.74 19.63 6.89
CA GLU A 105 15.35 20.84 6.13
C GLU A 105 14.15 20.58 5.23
N ILE A 106 14.19 19.52 4.44
CA ILE A 106 13.10 19.12 3.53
C ILE A 106 11.82 18.89 4.33
N MET A 107 11.90 18.17 5.46
CA MET A 107 10.76 17.91 6.33
C MET A 107 10.17 19.18 6.95
N ARG A 108 10.99 20.20 7.23
CA ARG A 108 10.49 21.51 7.67
C ARG A 108 9.67 22.20 6.56
N ILE A 109 10.17 22.18 5.32
CA ILE A 109 9.47 22.76 4.16
C ILE A 109 8.11 22.08 3.94
N ILE A 110 8.08 20.73 3.97
CA ILE A 110 6.85 19.94 3.81
C ILE A 110 5.84 20.30 4.90
N ARG A 111 6.27 20.36 6.17
CA ARG A 111 5.39 20.72 7.29
C ARG A 111 4.82 22.13 7.12
N PHE A 112 5.65 23.10 6.72
CA PHE A 112 5.20 24.47 6.49
C PHE A 112 4.16 24.55 5.36
N SER A 113 4.40 23.88 4.23
CA SER A 113 3.47 23.85 3.11
C SER A 113 2.12 23.21 3.46
N LYS A 114 2.07 22.30 4.44
CA LYS A 114 0.83 21.65 4.88
C LYS A 114 -0.04 22.54 5.79
N HIS A 115 0.55 23.51 6.49
CA HIS A 115 -0.16 24.44 7.38
C HIS A 115 -0.59 25.74 6.68
N SER A 116 -0.08 26.00 5.49
CA SER A 116 -0.38 27.21 4.70
C SER A 116 -1.58 27.06 3.76
N LYS A 117 -2.34 25.98 3.87
CA LYS A 117 -3.60 25.72 3.16
C LYS A 117 -4.72 25.59 4.17
#